data_AF-A0AAV3QU34-F1
#
_entry.id   AF-A0AAV3QU34-F1
#
_cell.length_a   1.000
_cell.length_b   1.000
_cell.length_c   1.000
_cell.angle_alpha   90.00
_cell.angle_beta   90.00
_cell.angle_gamma   90.00
#
_symmetry.space_group_name_H-M   'P 1'
#
loop_
_entity.id
_entity.type
_entity.pdbx_description
1 polymer ?
#
loop_
_entity_poly.entity_id
_entity_poly.type
_entity_poly.pdbx_seq_one_letter_code
_entity_poly.pdbx_strand_id
1 'polypeptide(L)'
;MSYMVGFGQRYPQHIHHRGSSIPSIHEHPQRVGCHDGYQFSDSGSPNPNVLLGAVVGGPDNQDNFADDRKNFQQSEPATYINAPFVGVLAFFSAQS
;
A
#
# COMPACT_ATOMS: atom_id res chain seq x y z
N MET A 1 -6.12 5.51 12.34
CA MET A 1 -5.06 5.01 11.44
C MET A 1 -5.16 5.82 10.15
N SER A 2 -4.04 6.23 9.55
CA SER A 2 -4.03 6.80 8.20
C SER A 2 -4.29 5.69 7.17
N TYR A 3 -4.94 6.03 6.06
CA TYR A 3 -5.08 5.14 4.89
C TYR A 3 -4.10 5.50 3.76
N MET A 4 -3.20 6.45 4.01
CA MET A 4 -2.07 6.75 3.14
C MET A 4 -0.80 6.15 3.74
N VAL A 5 -0.13 5.32 2.94
CA VAL A 5 1.11 4.64 3.30
C VAL A 5 2.21 5.67 3.58
N GLY A 6 2.87 5.52 4.73
CA GLY A 6 3.95 6.39 5.18
C GLY A 6 3.52 7.75 5.74
N PHE A 7 2.21 8.00 5.90
CA PHE A 7 1.69 9.24 6.47
C PHE A 7 1.04 9.03 7.84
N GLY A 8 1.36 9.89 8.82
CA GLY A 8 0.86 9.82 10.19
C GLY A 8 1.54 8.75 11.05
N GLN A 9 1.14 8.65 12.32
CA GLN A 9 1.77 7.75 13.31
C GLN A 9 1.49 6.25 13.06
N ARG A 10 0.39 5.93 12.35
CA ARG A 10 -0.03 4.57 12.00
C ARG A 10 -0.60 4.58 10.59
N TYR A 11 -0.08 3.74 9.71
CA TYR A 11 -0.47 3.60 8.30
C TYR A 11 -0.42 2.11 7.87
N PRO A 12 -1.03 1.73 6.73
CA PRO A 12 -1.09 0.33 6.29
C PRO A 12 0.31 -0.21 5.96
N GLN A 13 0.60 -1.43 6.42
CA GLN A 13 1.90 -2.07 6.21
C GLN A 13 1.82 -3.30 5.30
N HIS A 14 0.62 -3.82 5.03
CA HIS A 14 0.41 -5.05 4.26
C HIS A 14 -0.46 -4.78 3.03
N ILE A 15 -0.10 -3.77 2.23
CA ILE A 15 -0.89 -3.38 1.04
C ILE A 15 -0.77 -4.41 -0.09
N HIS A 16 -1.85 -4.61 -0.85
CA HIS A 16 -1.90 -5.48 -2.03
C HIS A 16 -1.15 -4.85 -3.22
N HIS A 17 0.18 -4.83 -3.15
CA HIS A 17 1.03 -4.27 -4.21
C HIS A 17 2.33 -5.07 -4.39
N ARG A 18 2.50 -5.72 -5.55
CA ARG A 18 3.61 -6.64 -5.84
C ARG A 18 4.99 -6.00 -5.67
N GLY A 19 5.19 -4.80 -6.23
CA GLY A 19 6.48 -4.11 -6.12
C GLY A 19 6.79 -3.66 -4.68
N SER A 20 5.77 -3.57 -3.82
CA SER A 20 5.95 -3.21 -2.42
C SER A 20 6.25 -4.46 -1.57
N SER A 21 5.60 -5.59 -1.88
CA SER A 21 5.71 -6.84 -1.11
C SER A 21 6.95 -7.68 -1.43
N ILE A 22 7.49 -7.60 -2.65
CA ILE A 22 8.70 -8.35 -3.06
C ILE A 22 9.96 -7.56 -2.67
N PRO A 23 10.98 -8.18 -2.03
CA PRO A 23 12.23 -7.53 -1.67
C PRO A 23 12.89 -6.83 -2.86
N SER A 24 13.59 -5.73 -2.57
CA SER A 24 14.30 -4.98 -3.63
C SER A 24 15.44 -5.82 -4.22
N ILE A 25 15.86 -5.48 -5.44
CA ILE A 25 17.03 -6.12 -6.08
C ILE A 25 18.34 -5.87 -5.31
N HIS A 26 18.39 -4.84 -4.45
CA HIS A 26 19.56 -4.56 -3.61
C HIS A 26 19.67 -5.56 -2.44
N GLU A 27 18.53 -6.02 -1.91
CA GLU A 27 18.47 -6.99 -0.82
C GLU A 27 18.43 -8.44 -1.33
N HIS A 28 17.75 -8.67 -2.47
CA HIS A 28 17.60 -9.97 -3.10
C HIS A 28 17.89 -9.87 -4.61
N PRO A 29 19.18 -9.93 -5.03
CA PRO A 29 19.58 -9.70 -6.43
C PRO A 29 19.15 -10.80 -7.40
N GLN A 30 18.80 -11.99 -6.90
CA GLN A 30 18.31 -13.09 -7.71
C GLN A 30 16.90 -12.79 -8.21
N ARG A 31 16.61 -13.23 -9.45
CA ARG A 31 15.27 -13.09 -10.03
C ARG A 31 14.25 -13.89 -9.20
N VAL A 32 13.14 -13.24 -8.89
CA VAL A 32 11.95 -13.89 -8.32
C VAL A 32 11.06 -14.34 -9.48
N GLY A 33 10.82 -15.65 -9.60
CA GLY A 33 9.90 -16.19 -10.59
C GLY A 33 8.44 -15.81 -10.28
N CYS A 34 7.56 -15.93 -11.28
CA CYS A 34 6.13 -15.57 -11.12
C CYS A 34 5.46 -16.35 -9.97
N HIS A 35 5.70 -17.67 -9.90
CA HIS A 35 5.14 -18.52 -8.84
C HIS A 35 5.87 -18.32 -7.50
N ASP A 36 7.17 -18.05 -7.52
CA ASP A 36 7.94 -17.76 -6.32
C ASP A 36 7.46 -16.46 -5.64
N GLY A 37 6.83 -15.56 -6.40
CA GLY A 37 6.22 -14.33 -5.90
C GLY A 37 5.09 -14.55 -4.89
N TYR A 38 4.39 -15.69 -4.94
CA TYR A 38 3.26 -15.96 -4.05
C TYR A 38 3.68 -16.03 -2.57
N GLN A 39 4.91 -16.45 -2.27
CA GLN A 39 5.41 -16.46 -0.90
C GLN A 39 5.40 -15.06 -0.26
N PHE A 40 5.66 -14.01 -1.05
CA PHE A 40 5.62 -12.61 -0.59
C PHE A 40 4.18 -12.09 -0.50
N SER A 41 3.30 -12.58 -1.36
CA SER A 41 1.86 -12.29 -1.26
C SER A 41 1.27 -12.86 0.04
N ASP A 42 1.65 -14.09 0.38
CA ASP A 42 1.11 -14.87 1.49
C ASP A 42 1.82 -14.61 2.84
N SER A 43 2.94 -13.88 2.82
CA SER A 43 3.70 -13.55 4.03
C SER A 43 2.90 -12.70 5.02
N GLY A 44 2.96 -13.04 6.31
CA GLY A 44 2.43 -12.18 7.38
C GLY A 44 3.36 -11.02 7.77
N SER A 45 4.51 -10.85 7.10
CA SER A 45 5.41 -9.72 7.34
C SER A 45 4.93 -8.46 6.61
N PRO A 46 5.25 -7.26 7.13
CA PRO A 46 5.08 -6.00 6.41
C PRO A 46 5.72 -6.03 5.03
N ASN A 47 5.20 -5.21 4.12
CA ASN A 47 5.83 -5.01 2.82
C ASN A 47 7.24 -4.41 3.01
N PRO A 48 8.30 -5.01 2.45
CA PRO A 48 9.68 -4.54 2.63
C PRO A 48 9.91 -3.15 2.01
N ASN A 49 9.23 -2.82 0.91
CA ASN A 49 9.34 -1.50 0.29
C ASN A 49 8.12 -0.66 0.64
N VAL A 50 8.33 0.44 1.36
CA VAL A 50 7.27 1.40 1.68
C VAL A 50 6.82 2.12 0.42
N LEU A 51 5.58 1.88 -0.02
CA LEU A 51 5.00 2.58 -1.16
C LEU A 51 4.46 3.95 -0.73
N LEU A 52 5.38 4.87 -0.42
CA LEU A 52 5.08 6.17 0.16
C LEU A 52 4.01 6.94 -0.64
N GLY A 53 2.99 7.44 0.06
CA GLY A 53 1.93 8.26 -0.52
C GLY A 53 0.80 7.47 -1.19
N ALA A 54 0.89 6.15 -1.29
CA ALA A 54 -0.19 5.33 -1.81
C ALA A 54 -1.41 5.39 -0.88
N VAL A 55 -2.58 5.67 -1.45
CA VAL A 55 -3.86 5.59 -0.74
C VAL A 55 -4.49 4.24 -1.07
N VAL A 56 -4.83 3.47 -0.03
CA VAL A 56 -5.47 2.15 -0.17
C VAL A 56 -6.98 2.29 -0.33
N GLY A 57 -7.67 1.20 -0.73
CA GLY A 57 -9.13 1.16 -0.88
C GLY A 57 -9.89 1.63 0.37
N GLY A 58 -9.37 1.36 1.57
CA GLY A 58 -9.88 1.92 2.83
C GLY A 58 -10.69 0.92 3.66
N PRO A 59 -11.39 1.39 4.71
CA PRO A 59 -12.13 0.54 5.62
C PRO A 59 -13.45 0.03 5.02
N ASP A 60 -14.06 -0.95 5.67
CA ASP A 60 -15.43 -1.36 5.39
C ASP A 60 -16.47 -0.34 5.92
N ASN A 61 -17.75 -0.65 5.76
CA ASN A 61 -18.87 0.19 6.19
C ASN A 61 -19.05 0.29 7.72
N GLN A 62 -18.25 -0.43 8.50
CA GLN A 62 -18.22 -0.41 9.96
C GLN A 62 -16.88 0.16 10.46
N ASP A 63 -16.15 0.86 9.59
CA ASP A 63 -14.83 1.44 9.85
C ASP A 63 -13.73 0.42 10.17
N ASN A 64 -13.94 -0.88 9.89
CA ASN A 64 -12.92 -1.90 10.12
C ASN A 64 -11.94 -1.95 8.94
N PHE A 65 -10.66 -2.03 9.26
CA PHE A 65 -9.58 -2.19 8.29
C PHE A 65 -8.63 -3.30 8.75
N ALA A 66 -8.53 -4.37 7.96
CA ALA A 66 -7.77 -5.55 8.35
C ALA A 66 -6.25 -5.38 8.24
N ASP A 67 -5.78 -4.43 7.41
CA ASP A 67 -4.37 -4.34 6.97
C ASP A 67 -3.83 -5.71 6.54
N ASP A 68 -4.53 -6.34 5.58
CA ASP A 68 -4.21 -7.65 5.04
C ASP A 68 -3.98 -7.56 3.53
N ARG A 69 -2.83 -8.06 3.08
CA ARG A 69 -2.42 -8.09 1.67
C ARG A 69 -3.36 -8.93 0.81
N LYS A 70 -4.03 -9.94 1.37
CA LYS A 70 -5.00 -10.75 0.62
C LYS A 70 -6.36 -10.06 0.49
N ASN A 71 -6.67 -9.10 1.36
CA ASN A 71 -7.88 -8.31 1.28
C ASN A 71 -7.71 -7.13 0.31
N PHE A 72 -7.58 -7.43 -0.98
CA PHE A 72 -7.37 -6.43 -2.04
C PHE A 72 -8.46 -5.35 -2.05
N GLN A 73 -9.70 -5.67 -1.66
CA GLN A 73 -10.79 -4.69 -1.60
C GLN A 73 -10.46 -3.52 -0.68
N GLN A 74 -9.79 -3.77 0.45
CA GLN A 74 -9.38 -2.74 1.39
C GLN A 74 -7.95 -2.24 1.12
N SER A 75 -7.02 -3.15 0.78
CA SER A 75 -5.58 -2.90 0.84
C SER A 75 -4.93 -2.61 -0.51
N GLU A 76 -5.66 -2.68 -1.63
CA GLU A 76 -5.12 -2.37 -2.96
C GLU A 76 -5.03 -0.85 -3.16
N PRO A 77 -3.84 -0.32 -3.46
CA PRO A 77 -3.70 1.04 -3.96
C PRO A 77 -3.92 1.07 -5.48
N ALA A 78 -4.48 2.16 -5.98
CA ALA A 78 -4.61 2.36 -7.42
C ALA A 78 -4.38 3.81 -7.83
N THR A 79 -3.89 4.00 -9.06
CA THR A 79 -3.61 5.32 -9.63
C THR A 79 -4.85 6.21 -9.64
N TYR A 80 -6.03 5.65 -9.90
CA TYR A 80 -7.29 6.39 -9.90
C TYR A 80 -7.78 6.80 -8.49
N ILE A 81 -7.22 6.22 -7.42
CA ILE A 81 -7.48 6.68 -6.04
C ILE A 81 -6.62 7.92 -5.77
N ASN A 82 -5.33 7.85 -6.07
CA ASN A 82 -4.38 8.93 -5.84
C ASN A 82 -4.58 10.15 -6.77
N ALA A 83 -4.96 9.94 -8.02
CA ALA A 83 -5.10 11.01 -9.02
C ALA A 83 -6.05 12.16 -8.59
N PRO A 84 -7.31 11.91 -8.22
CA PRO A 84 -8.19 12.98 -7.72
C PRO A 84 -7.74 13.50 -6.35
N PHE A 85 -7.22 12.62 -5.49
CA PHE A 85 -6.81 12.96 -4.13
C PHE A 85 -5.68 14.00 -4.10
N VAL A 86 -4.67 13.86 -4.97
CA VAL A 86 -3.57 14.84 -5.10
C VAL A 86 -4.10 16.21 -5.52
N GLY A 87 -5.11 16.28 -6.40
CA GLY A 87 -5.73 17.54 -6.80
C GLY A 87 -6.40 18.28 -5.63
N VAL A 88 -7.15 17.54 -4.79
CA VAL A 88 -7.78 18.11 -3.59
C VAL A 88 -6.74 18.61 -2.59
N LEU A 89 -5.67 17.83 -2.35
CA LEU A 89 -4.59 18.27 -1.46
C LEU A 89 -3.88 19.52 -1.98
N ALA A 90 -3.62 19.60 -3.29
CA ALA A 90 -3.01 20.79 -3.89
C ALA A 90 -3.87 22.04 -3.70
N PHE A 91 -5.19 21.93 -3.84
CA PHE A 91 -6.12 23.03 -3.59
C PHE A 91 -6.02 23.57 -2.15
N PHE A 92 -6.03 22.68 -1.15
CA PHE A 92 -5.90 23.08 0.25
C PHE A 92 -4.51 23.63 0.56
N SER A 93 -3.44 23.05 0.00
CA SER A 93 -2.07 23.55 0.17
C SER A 93 -1.85 24.94 -0.43
N ALA A 94 -2.63 25.34 -1.44
CA ALA A 94 -2.55 26.68 -2.02
C ALA A 94 -3.29 27.75 -1.18
N GLN A 95 -4.06 27.33 -0.17
CA GLN A 95 -4.82 28.22 0.72
C GLN A 95 -4.21 28.31 2.13
N SER A 96 -3.18 27.53 2.43
CA SER A 96 -2.47 27.54 3.71
C SER A 96 -1.37 28.58 3.78
#